data_AF-A0A838XSS1-F1
#
_entry.id   AF-A0A838XSS1-F1
#
_cell.length_a   1.000
_cell.length_b   1.000
_cell.length_c   1.000
_cell.angle_alpha   90.00
_cell.angle_beta   90.00
_cell.angle_gamma   90.00
#
_symmetry.space_group_name_H-M   'P 1'
#
loop_
_entity.id
_entity.type
_entity.pdbx_description
1 polymer ?
#
loop_
_entity_poly.entity_id
_entity_poly.type
_entity_poly.pdbx_seq_one_letter_code
_entity_poly.pdbx_strand_id
1 'polypeptide(L)'
;MSISNYLDDVAKPFMGLAPWILRLVVGVSFILHGLGKFPLPPEKMVPWFESMGMAAPEIVASLVALGEVGAGAAIIIGGFLGRVGHLVTRLGGGAVVVIMIGAFYLAHPDWFITQKLFMSEQIFIFALGLYFAIKGND
;
A
#
# COMPACT_ATOMS: atom_id res chain seq x y z
N MET A 1 28.51 -24.41 -17.14
CA MET A 1 27.29 -23.76 -16.63
C MET A 1 27.55 -22.26 -16.63
N SER A 2 26.62 -21.43 -17.12
CA SER A 2 26.77 -19.97 -17.02
C SER A 2 26.51 -19.52 -15.58
N ILE A 3 27.04 -18.37 -15.18
CA ILE A 3 26.75 -17.77 -13.87
C ILE A 3 25.23 -17.56 -13.71
N SER A 4 24.54 -17.15 -14.78
CA SER A 4 23.08 -17.01 -14.78
C SER A 4 22.37 -18.30 -14.39
N ASN A 5 22.69 -19.41 -15.06
CA ASN A 5 22.03 -20.70 -14.78
C ASN A 5 22.30 -21.18 -13.35
N TYR A 6 23.50 -20.93 -12.82
CA TYR A 6 23.80 -21.23 -11.43
C TYR A 6 22.95 -20.39 -10.46
N LEU A 7 22.80 -19.09 -10.71
CA LEU A 7 21.95 -18.21 -9.89
C LEU A 7 20.47 -18.60 -9.96
N ASP A 8 19.99 -19.01 -11.14
CA ASP A 8 18.62 -19.49 -11.31
C ASP A 8 18.35 -20.75 -10.48
N ASP A 9 19.28 -21.72 -10.48
CA ASP A 9 19.17 -22.94 -9.68
C ASP A 9 19.21 -22.66 -8.18
N VAL A 10 20.03 -21.69 -7.74
CA VAL A 10 20.06 -21.22 -6.34
C VAL A 10 18.77 -20.50 -5.95
N ALA A 11 18.16 -19.71 -6.84
CA ALA A 11 16.96 -18.92 -6.57
C ALA A 11 15.67 -19.76 -6.61
N LYS A 12 15.66 -20.85 -7.39
CA LYS A 12 14.51 -21.73 -7.63
C LYS A 12 13.68 -22.10 -6.38
N PRO A 13 14.27 -22.53 -5.23
CA PRO A 13 13.48 -22.84 -4.04
C PRO A 13 12.79 -21.61 -3.40
N PHE A 14 13.26 -20.39 -3.68
CA PHE A 14 12.74 -19.14 -3.12
C PHE A 14 11.73 -18.44 -4.01
N MET A 15 11.53 -18.89 -5.25
CA MET A 15 10.64 -18.24 -6.22
C MET A 15 9.20 -18.09 -5.71
N GLY A 16 8.71 -19.06 -4.93
CA GLY A 16 7.39 -18.98 -4.30
C GLY A 16 7.30 -17.96 -3.15
N LEU A 17 8.43 -17.58 -2.55
CA LEU A 17 8.51 -16.58 -1.47
C LEU A 17 8.70 -15.15 -2.01
N ALA A 18 9.21 -14.98 -3.22
CA ALA A 18 9.49 -13.66 -3.78
C ALA A 18 8.27 -12.71 -3.77
N PRO A 19 7.05 -13.13 -4.16
CA PRO A 19 5.86 -12.27 -4.05
C PRO A 19 5.48 -11.94 -2.59
N TRP A 20 5.79 -12.84 -1.65
CA TRP A 20 5.51 -12.63 -0.23
C TRP A 20 6.37 -11.54 0.40
N ILE A 21 7.61 -11.36 -0.08
CA ILE A 21 8.47 -10.24 0.36
C ILE A 21 7.75 -8.93 0.06
N LEU A 22 7.30 -8.75 -1.18
CA LEU A 22 6.59 -7.53 -1.59
C LEU A 22 5.26 -7.37 -0.84
N ARG A 23 4.50 -8.47 -0.72
CA ARG A 23 3.20 -8.50 -0.04
C ARG A 23 3.31 -8.05 1.41
N LEU A 24 4.27 -8.59 2.15
CA LEU A 24 4.45 -8.28 3.56
C LEU A 24 4.98 -6.86 3.74
N VAL A 25 5.91 -6.40 2.90
CA VAL A 25 6.44 -5.03 3.00
C VAL A 25 5.33 -4.00 2.78
N VAL A 26 4.58 -4.08 1.67
CA VAL A 26 3.51 -3.10 1.40
C VAL A 26 2.35 -3.27 2.38
N GLY A 27 1.96 -4.50 2.70
CA GLY A 27 0.84 -4.79 3.58
C GLY A 27 1.08 -4.30 5.01
N VAL A 28 2.25 -4.61 5.57
CA VAL A 28 2.62 -4.18 6.94
C VAL A 28 2.85 -2.68 6.99
N SER A 29 3.58 -2.09 6.02
CA SER A 29 3.79 -0.64 6.00
C SER A 29 2.45 0.10 5.98
N PHE A 30 1.53 -0.29 5.09
CA PHE A 30 0.24 0.40 4.98
C PHE A 30 -0.66 0.20 6.20
N ILE A 31 -0.62 -0.98 6.83
CA ILE A 31 -1.26 -1.19 8.13
C ILE A 31 -0.70 -0.24 9.19
N LEU A 32 0.63 -0.09 9.27
CA LEU A 32 1.25 0.79 10.26
C LEU A 32 0.93 2.28 10.00
N HIS A 33 0.86 2.70 8.73
CA HIS A 33 0.39 4.02 8.34
C HIS A 33 -1.03 4.31 8.84
N GLY A 34 -1.92 3.32 8.74
CA GLY A 34 -3.29 3.42 9.21
C GLY A 34 -3.42 3.36 10.73
N LEU A 35 -2.70 2.43 11.38
CA LEU A 35 -2.68 2.30 12.84
C LEU A 35 -2.17 3.57 13.54
N GLY A 36 -1.20 4.26 12.94
CA GLY A 36 -0.71 5.55 13.44
C GLY A 36 -1.74 6.68 13.45
N LYS A 37 -2.94 6.46 12.88
CA LYS A 37 -4.05 7.43 12.87
C LYS A 37 -5.13 7.15 13.92
N PHE A 38 -5.01 6.08 14.70
CA PHE A 38 -5.95 5.77 15.79
C PHE A 38 -5.62 6.56 17.08
N PRO A 39 -6.61 6.79 17.96
CA PRO A 39 -8.02 6.40 17.87
C PRO A 39 -8.78 7.17 16.77
N LEU A 40 -9.95 6.65 16.39
CA LEU A 40 -10.83 7.33 15.44
C LEU A 40 -11.86 8.20 16.19
N PRO A 41 -12.16 9.42 15.70
CA PRO A 41 -11.56 10.04 14.52
C PRO A 41 -10.11 10.52 14.75
N PRO A 42 -9.22 10.51 13.74
CA PRO A 42 -7.80 10.81 13.93
C PRO A 42 -7.53 12.24 14.44
N GLU A 43 -7.10 12.37 15.69
CA GLU A 43 -6.97 13.67 16.39
C GLU A 43 -6.05 14.69 15.69
N LYS A 44 -5.01 14.20 14.97
CA LYS A 44 -4.07 15.07 14.24
C LYS A 44 -4.49 15.36 12.80
N MET A 45 -5.21 14.43 12.17
CA MET A 45 -5.56 14.54 10.75
C MET A 45 -6.83 15.35 10.55
N VAL A 46 -7.77 15.27 11.49
CA VAL A 46 -9.04 16.01 11.42
C VAL A 46 -8.82 17.52 11.39
N PRO A 47 -8.05 18.15 12.30
CA PRO A 47 -7.81 19.60 12.23
C PRO A 47 -7.07 20.02 10.95
N TRP A 48 -6.20 19.15 10.44
CA TRP A 48 -5.53 19.40 9.16
C TRP A 48 -6.51 19.39 7.99
N PHE A 49 -7.42 18.41 7.93
CA PHE A 49 -8.48 18.34 6.93
C PHE A 49 -9.48 19.51 7.04
N GLU A 50 -9.83 19.92 8.26
CA GLU A 50 -10.63 21.13 8.52
C GLU A 50 -9.95 22.38 7.96
N SER A 51 -8.65 22.54 8.20
CA SER A 51 -7.90 23.71 7.72
C SER A 51 -7.85 23.81 6.18
N MET A 52 -8.02 22.68 5.48
CA MET A 52 -8.13 22.61 4.02
C MET A 52 -9.56 22.83 3.50
N GLY A 53 -10.54 23.03 4.38
CA GLY A 53 -11.96 23.18 4.02
C GLY A 53 -12.62 21.88 3.55
N MET A 54 -12.11 20.72 3.98
CA MET A 54 -12.65 19.43 3.59
C MET A 54 -14.04 19.19 4.20
N ALA A 55 -14.97 18.70 3.39
CA ALA A 55 -16.29 18.30 3.88
C ALA A 55 -16.20 17.03 4.73
N ALA A 56 -16.87 17.04 5.89
CA ALA A 56 -16.89 15.92 6.85
C ALA A 56 -15.48 15.36 7.20
N PRO A 57 -14.58 16.20 7.72
CA PRO A 57 -13.16 15.87 7.92
C PRO A 57 -12.95 14.68 8.85
N GLU A 58 -13.77 14.54 9.89
CA GLU A 58 -13.77 13.36 10.78
C GLU A 58 -14.06 12.05 10.04
N ILE A 59 -15.04 12.07 9.14
CA ILE A 59 -15.44 10.88 8.37
C ILE A 59 -14.33 10.55 7.38
N VAL A 60 -13.86 11.54 6.60
CA VAL A 60 -12.84 11.30 5.58
C VAL A 60 -11.53 10.84 6.22
N ALA A 61 -11.07 11.47 7.30
CA ALA A 61 -9.86 11.06 8.02
C ALA A 61 -9.99 9.63 8.58
N SER A 62 -11.15 9.28 9.13
CA SER A 62 -11.41 7.93 9.64
C SER A 62 -11.43 6.89 8.52
N LEU A 63 -12.02 7.23 7.36
CA LEU A 63 -12.03 6.35 6.18
C LEU A 63 -10.63 6.15 5.61
N VAL A 64 -9.75 7.17 5.65
CA VAL A 64 -8.34 7.00 5.27
C VAL A 64 -7.65 6.01 6.22
N ALA A 65 -7.78 6.20 7.54
CA ALA A 65 -7.17 5.29 8.52
C ALA A 65 -7.66 3.84 8.37
N LEU A 66 -8.97 3.63 8.25
CA LEU A 66 -9.57 2.32 8.05
C LEU A 66 -9.19 1.73 6.69
N GLY A 67 -9.15 2.55 5.64
CA GLY A 67 -8.76 2.17 4.30
C GLY A 67 -7.32 1.70 4.23
N GLU A 68 -6.40 2.37 4.93
CA GLU A 68 -5.00 1.97 4.98
C GLU A 68 -4.80 0.63 5.70
N VAL A 69 -5.38 0.48 6.89
CA VAL A 69 -5.34 -0.80 7.62
C VAL A 69 -6.00 -1.92 6.81
N GLY A 70 -7.20 -1.65 6.29
CA GLY A 70 -8.00 -2.62 5.55
C GLY A 70 -7.33 -3.05 4.23
N ALA A 71 -6.75 -2.13 3.48
CA ALA A 71 -6.06 -2.42 2.23
C ALA A 71 -4.77 -3.23 2.47
N GLY A 72 -3.96 -2.85 3.46
CA GLY A 72 -2.77 -3.60 3.81
C GLY A 72 -3.11 -5.01 4.31
N ALA A 73 -4.15 -5.14 5.14
CA ALA A 73 -4.65 -6.44 5.59
C ALA A 73 -5.21 -7.28 4.43
N ALA A 74 -5.96 -6.68 3.52
CA ALA A 74 -6.50 -7.37 2.35
C ALA A 74 -5.39 -7.93 1.45
N ILE A 75 -4.30 -7.18 1.22
CA ILE A 75 -3.13 -7.66 0.46
C ILE A 75 -2.49 -8.88 1.13
N ILE A 76 -2.35 -8.88 2.45
CA ILE A 76 -1.75 -10.00 3.20
C ILE A 76 -2.69 -11.21 3.22
N ILE A 77 -3.91 -11.02 3.71
CA ILE A 77 -4.90 -12.08 3.91
C ILE A 77 -5.29 -12.68 2.56
N GLY A 78 -5.45 -11.85 1.52
CA GLY A 78 -5.75 -12.29 0.16
C GLY A 78 -4.72 -13.28 -0.40
N GLY A 79 -3.50 -13.30 0.11
CA GLY A 79 -2.50 -14.30 -0.22
C GLY A 79 -2.82 -15.73 0.20
N PHE A 80 -3.67 -15.91 1.21
CA PHE A 80 -4.00 -17.20 1.79
C PHE A 80 -5.36 -17.75 1.31
N LEU A 81 -6.16 -16.96 0.60
CA LEU A 81 -7.57 -17.27 0.30
C LEU A 81 -7.81 -17.93 -1.07
N GLY A 82 -6.79 -18.55 -1.67
CA GLY A 82 -6.90 -19.23 -2.96
C GLY A 82 -7.51 -18.34 -4.06
N ARG A 83 -8.54 -18.84 -4.76
CA ARG A 83 -9.18 -18.13 -5.89
C ARG A 83 -9.85 -16.81 -5.48
N VAL A 84 -10.49 -16.76 -4.31
CA VAL A 84 -11.09 -15.52 -3.79
C VAL A 84 -9.99 -14.51 -3.42
N GLY A 85 -8.87 -15.03 -2.93
CA GLY A 85 -7.69 -14.26 -2.58
C GLY A 85 -7.11 -13.39 -3.70
N HIS A 86 -7.23 -13.85 -4.95
CA HIS A 86 -6.80 -13.07 -6.11
C HIS A 86 -7.57 -11.74 -6.19
N LEU A 87 -8.90 -11.79 -6.09
CA LEU A 87 -9.73 -10.59 -6.11
C LEU A 87 -9.48 -9.70 -4.88
N VAL A 88 -9.38 -10.29 -3.69
CA VAL A 88 -9.12 -9.54 -2.44
C VAL A 88 -7.79 -8.78 -2.52
N THR A 89 -6.74 -9.44 -3.02
CA THR A 89 -5.42 -8.80 -3.19
C THR A 89 -5.46 -7.66 -4.19
N ARG A 90 -6.21 -7.81 -5.30
CA ARG A 90 -6.38 -6.73 -6.30
C ARG A 90 -7.14 -5.54 -5.74
N LEU A 91 -8.22 -5.79 -5.01
CA LEU A 91 -8.99 -4.73 -4.37
C LEU A 91 -8.16 -4.01 -3.29
N GLY A 92 -7.39 -4.77 -2.51
CA GLY A 92 -6.43 -4.21 -1.56
C GLY A 92 -5.39 -3.33 -2.23
N GLY A 93 -4.72 -3.83 -3.28
CA GLY A 93 -3.76 -3.05 -4.07
C GLY A 93 -4.38 -1.80 -4.69
N GLY A 94 -5.60 -1.91 -5.25
CA GLY A 94 -6.33 -0.77 -5.80
C GLY A 94 -6.67 0.29 -4.75
N ALA A 95 -7.08 -0.13 -3.56
CA ALA A 95 -7.32 0.78 -2.44
C ALA A 95 -6.04 1.52 -2.01
N VAL A 96 -4.88 0.84 -1.96
CA VAL A 96 -3.57 1.49 -1.73
C VAL A 96 -3.35 2.59 -2.77
N VAL A 97 -3.55 2.30 -4.06
CA VAL A 97 -3.34 3.28 -5.15
C VAL A 97 -4.23 4.52 -4.95
N VAL A 98 -5.52 4.34 -4.71
CA VAL A 98 -6.47 5.45 -4.54
C VAL A 98 -6.09 6.33 -3.35
N ILE A 99 -5.78 5.72 -2.20
CA ILE A 99 -5.40 6.45 -0.98
C ILE A 99 -4.07 7.18 -1.18
N MET A 100 -3.09 6.53 -1.81
CA MET A 100 -1.77 7.14 -2.07
C MET A 100 -1.85 8.30 -3.06
N ILE A 101 -2.74 8.27 -4.06
CA ILE A 101 -3.01 9.44 -4.91
C ILE A 101 -3.51 10.61 -4.06
N GLY A 102 -4.44 10.36 -3.13
CA GLY A 102 -4.91 11.36 -2.18
C GLY A 102 -3.78 11.89 -1.29
N ALA A 103 -2.93 11.00 -0.77
CA ALA A 103 -1.78 11.37 0.05
C ALA A 103 -0.79 12.26 -0.72
N PHE A 104 -0.47 11.92 -1.97
CA PHE A 104 0.41 12.76 -2.79
C PHE A 104 -0.24 14.11 -3.09
N TYR A 105 -1.52 14.14 -3.45
CA TYR A 105 -2.21 15.38 -3.78
C TYR A 105 -2.33 16.34 -2.58
N LEU A 106 -2.65 15.81 -1.40
CA LEU A 106 -2.90 16.62 -0.21
C LEU A 106 -1.63 16.92 0.59
N ALA A 107 -0.78 15.92 0.83
CA ALA A 107 0.37 16.06 1.73
C ALA A 107 1.68 16.40 0.98
N HIS A 108 1.80 16.03 -0.29
CA HIS A 108 3.05 16.10 -1.06
C HIS A 108 2.90 16.60 -2.51
N PRO A 109 2.11 17.66 -2.79
CA PRO A 109 1.82 18.08 -4.16
C PRO A 109 3.07 18.56 -4.92
N ASP A 110 4.11 19.01 -4.22
CA ASP A 110 5.38 19.47 -4.82
C ASP A 110 6.30 18.33 -5.28
N TRP A 111 5.95 17.06 -5.01
CA TRP A 111 6.90 15.94 -5.22
C TRP A 111 6.93 15.38 -6.63
N PHE A 112 5.85 15.49 -7.43
CA PHE A 112 5.57 14.64 -8.61
C PHE A 112 6.64 14.58 -9.71
N ILE A 113 7.60 15.52 -9.75
CA ILE A 113 8.67 15.56 -10.77
C ILE A 113 10.05 15.76 -10.09
N THR A 114 10.13 15.49 -8.79
CA THR A 114 11.34 15.76 -8.00
C THR A 114 11.94 14.48 -7.45
N GLN A 115 13.22 14.55 -7.09
CA GLN A 115 13.92 13.48 -6.37
C GLN A 115 13.22 13.08 -5.06
N LYS A 116 12.47 14.00 -4.41
CA LYS A 116 11.76 13.71 -3.16
C LYS A 116 10.79 12.54 -3.31
N LEU A 117 10.12 12.43 -4.46
CA LEU A 117 9.21 11.32 -4.73
C LEU A 117 9.97 10.00 -4.76
N PHE A 118 11.05 9.94 -5.54
CA PHE A 118 11.79 8.71 -5.81
C PHE A 118 12.70 8.27 -4.65
N MET A 119 12.95 9.15 -3.69
CA MET A 119 13.70 8.85 -2.46
C MET A 119 12.79 8.61 -1.24
N SER A 120 11.47 8.69 -1.41
CA SER A 120 10.49 8.48 -0.35
C SER A 120 9.95 7.05 -0.35
N GLU A 121 9.56 6.55 0.81
CA GLU A 121 8.81 5.29 0.94
C GLU A 121 7.50 5.32 0.12
N GLN A 122 6.91 6.50 -0.09
CA GLN A 122 5.53 6.65 -0.57
C GLN A 122 5.38 6.19 -2.02
N ILE A 123 6.40 6.39 -2.85
CA ILE A 123 6.38 5.89 -4.22
C ILE A 123 6.47 4.36 -4.26
N PHE A 124 7.15 3.73 -3.30
CA PHE A 124 7.26 2.28 -3.23
C PHE A 124 5.95 1.67 -2.77
N ILE A 125 5.27 2.26 -1.76
CA ILE A 125 3.92 1.84 -1.36
C ILE A 125 2.96 1.94 -2.55
N PHE A 126 2.97 3.07 -3.27
CA PHE A 126 2.14 3.27 -4.45
C PHE A 126 2.43 2.24 -5.55
N ALA A 127 3.70 2.03 -5.89
CA ALA A 127 4.11 1.10 -6.93
C ALA A 127 3.77 -0.35 -6.57
N LEU A 128 3.97 -0.77 -5.32
CA LEU A 128 3.61 -2.12 -4.86
C LEU A 128 2.10 -2.31 -4.75
N GLY A 129 1.36 -1.27 -4.34
CA GLY A 129 -0.11 -1.25 -4.41
C GLY A 129 -0.60 -1.46 -5.83
N LEU A 130 -0.05 -0.72 -6.79
CA LEU A 130 -0.37 -0.85 -8.21
C LEU A 130 0.02 -2.23 -8.76
N TYR A 131 1.18 -2.76 -8.35
CA TYR A 131 1.59 -4.12 -8.69
C TYR A 131 0.54 -5.14 -8.26
N PHE A 132 0.08 -5.11 -7.01
CA PHE A 132 -0.95 -6.04 -6.52
C PHE A 132 -2.33 -5.77 -7.14
N ALA A 133 -2.66 -4.52 -7.47
CA ALA A 133 -3.90 -4.18 -8.17
C ALA A 133 -3.96 -4.80 -9.58
N ILE A 134 -2.82 -4.88 -10.28
CA ILE A 134 -2.70 -5.42 -11.65
C ILE A 134 -2.51 -6.93 -11.62
N LYS A 135 -1.57 -7.42 -10.81
CA LYS A 135 -1.10 -8.82 -10.81
C LYS A 135 -1.99 -9.73 -9.96
N GLY A 136 -2.52 -9.22 -8.85
CA GLY A 136 -3.24 -10.04 -7.88
C GLY A 136 -2.32 -11.10 -7.25
N ASN A 137 -2.72 -12.37 -7.34
CA ASN A 137 -1.96 -13.51 -6.80
C ASN A 137 -1.23 -14.34 -7.86
N ASP A 138 -1.43 -14.04 -9.14
CA ASP A 138 -0.97 -14.88 -10.25
C ASP A 138 0.41 -14.45 -10.75
#